data_AF-W7WKZ9-F1
#
_entry.id   AF-W7WKZ9-F1
#
_cell.length_a   1.000
_cell.length_b   1.000
_cell.length_c   1.000
_cell.angle_alpha   90.00
_cell.angle_beta   90.00
_cell.angle_gamma   90.00
#
_symmetry.space_group_name_H-M   'P 1'
#
loop_
_entity.id
_entity.type
_entity.pdbx_description
1 polymer ?
#
loop_
_entity_poly.entity_id
_entity_poly.type
_entity_poly.pdbx_seq_one_letter_code
_entity_poly.pdbx_strand_id
1 'polypeptide(L)'
;MAGERMGAGGFREISGVCTHPDDRGHGLAHRLMARLLRQQLARGEQPFLHVMHDNRAASRVYERLGFRLRREVVVRVLARVGA
;
A
#
# COMPACT_ATOMS: atom_id res chain seq x y z
N MET A 1 -0.95 10.79 3.63
CA MET A 1 -1.54 9.85 4.60
C MET A 1 -1.10 8.43 4.28
N ALA A 2 -1.13 7.52 5.26
CA ALA A 2 -0.97 6.07 5.09
C ALA A 2 -1.49 5.39 6.37
N GLY A 3 -2.03 4.18 6.27
CA GLY A 3 -2.56 3.46 7.42
C GLY A 3 -2.71 1.96 7.18
N GLU A 4 -3.47 1.32 8.06
CA GLU A 4 -3.75 -0.12 8.03
C GLU A 4 -5.24 -0.34 7.78
N ARG A 5 -5.60 -1.42 7.08
CA ARG A 5 -7.01 -1.71 6.78
C ARG A 5 -7.43 -3.11 7.21
N MET A 6 -6.90 -4.16 6.57
CA MET A 6 -7.25 -5.54 6.90
C MET A 6 -6.09 -6.29 7.58
N GLY A 7 -6.43 -7.30 8.38
CA GLY A 7 -5.50 -8.30 8.89
C GLY A 7 -5.93 -9.70 8.46
N ALA A 8 -4.98 -10.61 8.25
CA ALA A 8 -5.25 -11.99 7.89
C ALA A 8 -4.18 -12.91 8.52
N GLY A 9 -4.49 -13.47 9.69
CA GLY A 9 -3.49 -14.22 10.46
C GLY A 9 -2.26 -13.35 10.75
N GLY A 10 -1.07 -13.84 10.41
CA GLY A 10 0.18 -13.09 10.56
C GLY A 10 0.40 -11.96 9.54
N PHE A 11 -0.55 -11.66 8.65
CA PHE A 11 -0.42 -10.61 7.63
C PHE A 11 -1.17 -9.33 7.99
N ARG A 12 -0.58 -8.17 7.69
CA ARG A 12 -1.19 -6.85 7.88
C ARG A 12 -1.15 -6.02 6.60
N GLU A 13 -2.31 -5.52 6.18
CA GLU A 13 -2.40 -4.71 4.97
C GLU A 13 -2.09 -3.24 5.24
N ILE A 14 -1.19 -2.67 4.44
CA ILE A 14 -1.01 -1.23 4.33
C ILE A 14 -1.97 -0.68 3.25
N SER A 15 -2.69 0.38 3.59
CA SER A 15 -3.67 1.02 2.70
C SER A 15 -3.68 2.55 2.87
N GLY A 16 -4.45 3.24 2.03
CA GLY A 16 -4.64 4.70 2.11
C GLY A 16 -3.38 5.53 1.90
N VAL A 17 -2.39 5.00 1.17
CA VAL A 17 -1.14 5.70 0.88
C VAL A 17 -1.42 6.79 -0.15
N CYS A 18 -1.29 8.05 0.27
CA CYS A 18 -1.48 9.19 -0.61
C CYS A 18 -0.60 10.37 -0.19
N THR A 19 -0.27 11.20 -1.16
CA THR A 19 0.45 12.46 -0.98
C THR A 19 -0.27 13.50 -1.82
N HIS A 20 -0.57 14.66 -1.22
CA HIS A 20 -1.17 15.77 -1.94
C HIS A 20 -0.31 16.11 -3.18
N PRO A 21 -0.90 16.45 -4.34
CA PRO A 21 -0.13 16.73 -5.55
C PRO A 21 1.03 17.71 -5.35
N ASP A 22 0.78 18.78 -4.59
CA ASP A 22 1.75 19.86 -4.33
C ASP A 22 2.88 19.44 -3.37
N ASP A 23 2.74 18.32 -2.67
CA ASP A 23 3.72 17.81 -1.69
C ASP A 23 4.48 16.56 -2.20
N ARG A 24 4.35 16.23 -3.50
CA ARG A 24 5.06 15.10 -4.11
C ARG A 24 6.55 15.41 -4.27
N GLY A 25 7.38 14.36 -4.39
CA GLY A 25 8.83 14.50 -4.57
C GLY A 25 9.61 14.72 -3.26
N HIS A 26 8.97 15.07 -2.15
CA HIS A 26 9.61 15.30 -0.86
C HIS A 26 9.84 14.04 0.01
N GLY A 27 9.66 12.84 -0.55
CA GLY A 27 9.85 11.57 0.18
C GLY A 27 8.84 11.26 1.28
N LEU A 28 7.72 12.00 1.37
CA LEU A 28 6.71 11.85 2.43
C LEU A 28 6.09 10.44 2.50
N ALA A 29 5.73 9.87 1.34
CA ALA A 29 5.20 8.52 1.26
C ALA A 29 6.19 7.49 1.83
N HIS A 30 7.47 7.60 1.46
CA HIS A 30 8.51 6.70 1.95
C HIS A 30 8.65 6.78 3.49
N ARG A 31 8.64 7.99 4.07
CA ARG A 31 8.73 8.19 5.52
C ARG A 31 7.56 7.56 6.27
N LEU A 32 6.34 7.75 5.78
CA LEU A 32 5.14 7.16 6.40
C LEU A 32 5.13 5.63 6.28
N MET A 33 5.48 5.11 5.09
CA MET A 33 5.60 3.67 4.86
C MET A 33 6.64 3.03 5.78
N ALA A 34 7.83 3.62 5.89
CA ALA A 34 8.89 3.12 6.76
C ALA A 34 8.44 3.06 8.23
N ARG A 35 7.63 4.02 8.69
CA ARG A 35 7.04 3.99 10.04
C ARG A 35 6.09 2.80 10.20
N LEU A 36 5.16 2.61 9.28
CA LEU A 36 4.19 1.50 9.33
C LEU A 36 4.88 0.13 9.25
N LEU A 37 5.86 -0.01 8.36
CA LEU A 37 6.66 -1.23 8.23
C LEU A 37 7.33 -1.59 9.55
N ARG A 38 8.02 -0.63 10.20
CA ARG A 38 8.64 -0.87 11.51
C ARG A 38 7.61 -1.31 12.55
N GLN A 39 6.43 -0.70 12.57
CA GLN A 39 5.37 -1.03 13.53
C GLN A 39 4.77 -2.42 13.31
N GLN A 40 4.54 -2.82 12.06
CA GLN A 40 4.02 -4.15 11.72
C GLN A 40 5.06 -5.23 12.01
N LEU A 41 6.31 -5.03 11.59
CA LEU A 41 7.39 -5.98 11.85
C LEU A 41 7.68 -6.14 13.34
N ALA A 42 7.62 -5.06 14.13
CA ALA A 42 7.79 -5.14 15.59
C ALA A 42 6.66 -5.95 16.28
N ARG A 43 5.48 -6.03 15.66
CA ARG A 43 4.36 -6.89 16.11
C ARG A 43 4.46 -8.32 15.58
N GLY A 44 5.50 -8.67 14.83
CA GLY A 44 5.64 -9.97 14.17
C GLY A 44 4.68 -10.17 13.00
N GLU A 45 4.10 -9.08 12.46
CA GLU A 45 3.20 -9.13 11.32
C GLU A 45 3.98 -8.96 10.01
N GLN A 46 3.58 -9.71 8.97
CA GLN A 46 4.09 -9.60 7.61
C GLN A 46 3.29 -8.53 6.84
N PRO A 47 3.93 -7.42 6.44
CA PRO A 47 3.27 -6.38 5.64
C PRO A 47 2.92 -6.87 4.24
N PHE A 48 1.74 -6.47 3.75
CA PHE A 48 1.37 -6.59 2.34
C PHE A 48 0.52 -5.40 1.90
N LEU A 49 0.37 -5.22 0.58
CA LEU A 49 -0.49 -4.20 -0.01
C LEU A 49 -0.88 -4.62 -1.43
N HIS A 50 -1.87 -3.94 -1.98
CA HIS A 50 -2.25 -4.04 -3.38
C HIS A 50 -1.98 -2.71 -4.08
N VAL A 51 -1.56 -2.79 -5.33
CA VAL A 51 -1.36 -1.64 -6.22
C VAL A 51 -1.93 -1.99 -7.58
N MET A 52 -2.58 -1.02 -8.24
CA MET A 52 -3.06 -1.21 -9.61
C MET A 52 -1.88 -1.50 -10.54
N HIS A 53 -2.02 -2.48 -11.43
CA HIS A 53 -0.95 -2.95 -12.31
C HIS A 53 -0.31 -1.82 -13.14
N ASP A 54 -1.12 -0.85 -13.57
CA ASP A 54 -0.70 0.31 -14.36
C ASP A 54 -0.06 1.44 -13.54
N ASN A 55 -0.15 1.40 -12.20
CA ASN A 55 0.45 2.41 -11.32
C ASN A 55 1.94 2.13 -11.06
N ARG A 56 2.73 2.20 -12.14
CA ARG A 56 4.18 1.93 -12.12
C ARG A 56 4.96 2.83 -11.16
N ALA A 57 4.49 4.07 -10.94
CA ALA A 57 5.12 4.99 -10.01
C ALA A 57 5.04 4.49 -8.56
N ALA A 58 3.87 4.02 -8.13
CA ALA A 58 3.68 3.43 -6.81
C ALA A 58 4.44 2.10 -6.68
N SER A 59 4.41 1.23 -7.70
CA SER A 59 5.17 -0.03 -7.70
C SER A 59 6.66 0.21 -7.42
N ARG A 60 7.29 1.17 -8.10
CA ARG A 60 8.70 1.55 -7.84
C ARG A 60 8.97 2.09 -6.43
N VAL A 61 7.98 2.70 -5.78
CA VAL A 61 8.12 3.13 -4.38
C VAL A 61 8.13 1.90 -3.47
N TYR A 62 7.22 0.96 -3.70
CA TYR A 62 7.11 -0.25 -2.88
C TYR A 62 8.28 -1.22 -3.08
N GLU A 63 8.77 -1.39 -4.30
CA GLU A 63 9.96 -2.20 -4.59
C GLU A 63 11.20 -1.67 -3.85
N ARG A 64 11.41 -0.35 -3.84
CA ARG A 64 12.50 0.30 -3.06
C ARG A 64 12.35 0.16 -1.55
N LEU A 65 11.14 -0.13 -1.07
CA LEU A 65 10.85 -0.42 0.33
C LEU A 65 11.00 -1.92 0.67
N GLY A 66 11.41 -2.75 -0.30
CA GLY A 66 11.62 -4.19 -0.11
C GLY A 66 10.39 -5.07 -0.38
N PHE A 67 9.29 -4.49 -0.88
CA PHE A 67 8.17 -5.30 -1.37
C PHE A 67 8.54 -6.00 -2.68
N ARG A 68 7.96 -7.18 -2.87
CA ARG A 68 8.05 -7.95 -4.13
C ARG A 68 6.67 -8.34 -4.59
N LEU A 69 6.47 -8.42 -5.91
CA LEU A 69 5.23 -8.93 -6.48
C LEU A 69 5.01 -10.38 -6.01
N ARG A 70 3.90 -10.63 -5.33
CA ARG A 70 3.51 -11.98 -4.89
C ARG A 70 2.61 -12.66 -5.92
N ARG A 71 1.59 -11.93 -6.40
CA ARG A 71 0.57 -12.44 -7.33
C ARG A 71 -0.23 -11.27 -7.92
N GLU A 72 -0.69 -11.40 -9.15
CA GLU A 72 -1.72 -10.53 -9.72
C GLU A 72 -3.12 -11.01 -9.35
N VAL A 73 -3.98 -10.08 -8.95
CA VAL A 73 -5.36 -10.37 -8.55
C VAL A 73 -6.32 -9.42 -9.28
N VAL A 74 -7.54 -9.89 -9.54
CA VAL A 74 -8.57 -9.08 -10.19
C VAL A 74 -9.30 -8.27 -9.13
N VAL A 75 -9.29 -6.94 -9.28
CA VAL A 75 -10.22 -6.06 -8.57
C VAL A 75 -11.47 -5.93 -9.42
N ARG A 76 -12.63 -6.21 -8.84
CA ARG A 76 -13.93 -6.05 -9.51
C ARG A 76 -14.74 -4.99 -8.78
N VAL A 77 -15.11 -3.94 -9.51
CA VAL A 77 -15.98 -2.88 -9.00
C VAL A 77 -17.41 -3.20 -9.44
N LEU A 78 -18.31 -3.28 -8.46
CA LEU A 78 -19.74 -3.41 -8.71
C LEU A 78 -20.38 -2.05 -8.46
N ALA A 79 -21.10 -1.54 -9.44
CA ALA A 79 -21.85 -0.30 -9.33
C ALA A 79 -23.29 -0.56 -9.75
N ARG A 80 -24.24 0.11 -9.08
CA ARG A 80 -25.61 0.17 -9.58
C ARG A 80 -25.62 1.02 -10.84
N VAL A 81 -26.21 0.51 -11.92
CA VAL A 81 -26.42 1.27 -13.16
C VAL A 81 -27.83 1.85 -13.10
N GLY A 82 -27.94 3.18 -12.99
CA GLY A 82 -29.21 3.91 -13.04
C GLY A 82 -30.14 3.73 -11.83
N ALA A 83 -31.00 4.73 -11.61
CA ALA A 83 -32.27 4.59 -10.91
C ALA A 83 -33.36 4.32 -11.96
#